data_AF-A0A1F3RJ83-F1
#
_entry.id   AF-A0A1F3RJ83-F1
#
_cell.length_a   1.000
_cell.length_b   1.000
_cell.length_c   1.000
_cell.angle_alpha   90.00
_cell.angle_beta   90.00
_cell.angle_gamma   90.00
#
_symmetry.space_group_name_H-M   'P 1'
#
loop_
_entity.id
_entity.type
_entity.pdbx_description
1 polymer ?
#
loop_
_entity_poly.entity_id
_entity_poly.type
_entity_poly.pdbx_seq_one_letter_code
_entity_poly.pdbx_strand_id
1 'polypeptide(L)'
;MVYLLLSILCSTCLFISFKWFEKYKIDSFQAIVFNSITAAICGILTSDSAFSISELLQKPWLLNACFIGIAFIISLYLFSLSIIKIGISITTVMNKISVLVPVVFAFWFYHETITAIKIVGIALGLLSIYFLTYKEETKKPEQKYLYLPIAIFILGGLTSLYIKYTQQTLLSGSDHSIFSSAIFSMAAICSVPILLFRMTYLKIKIKNIIGGILLGIPNYGSIFFLVKALDVGIGKSALYFSLNSVGV
;
A
#
# COMPACT_ATOMS: atom_id res chain seq x y z
N MET A 1 -14.71 13.25 8.12
CA MET A 1 -13.47 14.03 8.38
C MET A 1 -12.51 13.30 9.32
N VAL A 2 -12.95 12.84 10.51
CA VAL A 2 -12.08 12.12 11.46
C VAL A 2 -11.41 10.88 10.84
N TYR A 3 -12.15 10.07 10.08
CA TYR A 3 -11.57 8.89 9.40
C TYR A 3 -10.49 9.25 8.37
N LEU A 4 -10.62 10.37 7.67
CA LEU A 4 -9.60 10.83 6.72
C LEU A 4 -8.32 11.23 7.46
N LEU A 5 -8.43 11.98 8.56
CA LEU A 5 -7.28 12.33 9.40
C LEU A 5 -6.58 11.09 9.97
N LEU A 6 -7.36 10.09 10.43
CA LEU A 6 -6.80 8.83 10.90
C LEU A 6 -6.09 8.06 9.78
N SER A 7 -6.64 8.02 8.56
CA SER A 7 -5.98 7.39 7.41
C SER A 7 -4.64 8.07 7.09
N ILE A 8 -4.60 9.42 7.12
CA ILE A 8 -3.37 10.18 6.93
C ILE A 8 -2.35 9.82 8.01
N LEU A 9 -2.73 9.92 9.29
CA LEU A 9 -1.84 9.60 10.41
C LEU A 9 -1.29 8.16 10.33
N CYS A 10 -2.15 7.18 10.03
CA CYS A 10 -1.73 5.79 9.85
C CYS A 10 -0.73 5.64 8.70
N SER A 11 -0.98 6.28 7.55
CA SER A 11 -0.10 6.23 6.39
C SER A 11 1.25 6.90 6.66
N THR A 12 1.26 8.04 7.36
CA THR A 12 2.50 8.72 7.78
C THR A 12 3.29 7.85 8.77
N CYS A 13 2.63 7.22 9.75
CA CYS A 13 3.26 6.27 10.67
C CYS A 13 3.92 5.09 9.95
N LEU A 14 3.29 4.58 8.88
CA LEU A 14 3.86 3.51 8.05
C LEU A 14 5.18 3.94 7.40
N PHE A 15 5.24 5.13 6.79
CA PHE A 15 6.48 5.63 6.19
C PHE A 15 7.58 5.90 7.21
N ILE A 16 7.23 6.46 8.38
CA ILE A 16 8.18 6.68 9.48
C ILE A 16 8.73 5.35 10.02
N SER A 17 7.90 4.31 10.08
CA SER A 17 8.30 2.98 10.57
C SER A 17 9.42 2.38 9.74
N PHE A 18 9.40 2.53 8.41
CA PHE A 18 10.49 2.06 7.55
C PHE A 18 11.82 2.80 7.80
N LYS A 19 11.77 4.09 8.12
CA LYS A 19 12.97 4.84 8.54
C LYS A 19 13.51 4.34 9.87
N TRP A 20 12.63 3.92 10.79
CA TRP A 20 13.05 3.29 12.03
C TRP A 20 13.65 1.91 11.81
N PHE A 21 13.24 1.18 10.77
CA PHE A 21 13.86 -0.11 10.46
C PHE A 21 15.34 0.05 10.12
N GLU A 22 15.68 1.08 9.33
CA GLU A 22 17.06 1.46 9.06
C GLU A 22 17.79 1.83 10.37
N LYS A 23 17.23 2.76 11.16
CA LYS A 23 17.85 3.26 12.40
C LYS A 23 18.13 2.16 13.43
N TYR A 24 17.17 1.27 13.67
CA TYR A 24 17.25 0.20 14.68
C TYR A 24 17.74 -1.14 14.12
N LYS A 25 18.17 -1.15 12.84
CA LYS A 25 18.64 -2.34 12.11
C LYS A 25 17.65 -3.50 12.22
N ILE A 26 16.36 -3.19 12.07
CA ILE A 26 15.28 -4.19 12.04
C ILE A 26 15.35 -4.90 10.69
N ASP A 27 15.20 -6.22 10.70
CA ASP A 27 15.10 -6.97 9.46
C ASP A 27 13.76 -6.66 8.77
N SER A 28 13.82 -5.94 7.66
CA SER A 28 12.63 -5.50 6.93
C SER A 28 11.75 -6.65 6.50
N PHE A 29 12.34 -7.78 6.06
CA PHE A 29 11.57 -8.91 5.59
C PHE A 29 10.77 -9.55 6.74
N GLN A 30 11.42 -9.82 7.88
CA GLN A 30 10.74 -10.33 9.07
C GLN A 30 9.63 -9.38 9.53
N ALA A 31 9.93 -8.08 9.63
CA ALA A 31 8.94 -7.10 10.05
C ALA A 31 7.75 -6.99 9.09
N ILE A 32 7.96 -7.09 7.78
CA ILE A 32 6.89 -7.06 6.78
C ILE A 32 6.00 -8.30 6.86
N VAL A 33 6.57 -9.48 7.13
CA VAL A 33 5.79 -10.72 7.38
C VAL A 33 4.90 -10.53 8.60
N PHE A 34 5.46 -10.09 9.73
CA PHE A 34 4.69 -9.83 10.95
C PHE A 34 3.66 -8.71 10.77
N ASN A 35 3.96 -7.67 10.00
CA ASN A 35 3.01 -6.63 9.58
C ASN A 35 1.82 -7.23 8.81
N SER A 36 2.08 -8.17 7.90
CA SER A 36 1.03 -8.81 7.10
C SER A 36 0.13 -9.68 7.98
N ILE A 37 0.72 -10.43 8.93
CA ILE A 37 -0.02 -11.20 9.94
C ILE A 37 -0.88 -10.27 10.80
N THR A 38 -0.30 -9.20 11.36
CA THR A 38 -1.02 -8.25 12.20
C THR A 38 -2.15 -7.57 11.43
N ALA A 39 -1.92 -7.14 10.19
CA ALA A 39 -2.95 -6.52 9.36
C ALA A 39 -4.08 -7.49 9.03
N ALA A 40 -3.77 -8.77 8.74
CA ALA A 40 -4.78 -9.80 8.53
C ALA A 40 -5.62 -10.06 9.80
N ILE A 41 -4.98 -10.14 10.97
CA ILE A 41 -5.68 -10.30 12.26
C ILE A 41 -6.58 -9.10 12.52
N CYS A 42 -6.08 -7.88 12.35
CA CYS A 42 -6.90 -6.67 12.49
C CYS A 42 -8.11 -6.71 11.55
N GLY A 43 -7.90 -7.08 10.28
CA GLY A 43 -8.97 -7.21 9.29
C GLY A 43 -10.06 -8.20 9.67
N ILE A 44 -9.67 -9.35 10.21
CA ILE A 44 -10.61 -10.37 10.69
C ILE A 44 -11.39 -9.85 11.91
N LEU A 45 -10.71 -9.20 12.86
CA LEU A 45 -11.33 -8.70 14.09
C LEU A 45 -12.30 -7.54 13.86
N THR A 46 -12.08 -6.72 12.83
CA THR A 46 -12.94 -5.57 12.51
C THR A 46 -13.96 -5.86 11.41
N SER A 47 -14.00 -7.10 10.88
CA SER A 47 -15.00 -7.51 9.91
C SER A 47 -16.29 -7.90 10.63
N ASP A 48 -17.36 -7.14 10.40
CA ASP A 48 -18.69 -7.39 10.98
C ASP A 48 -19.40 -8.62 10.38
N SER A 49 -18.91 -9.13 9.25
CA SER A 49 -19.48 -10.28 8.54
C SER A 49 -18.87 -11.61 8.98
N ALA A 50 -19.72 -12.60 9.26
CA ALA A 50 -19.30 -13.98 9.47
C ALA A 50 -18.55 -14.51 8.23
N PHE A 51 -17.28 -14.90 8.41
CA PHE A 51 -16.45 -15.43 7.33
C PHE A 51 -16.90 -16.84 6.95
N SER A 52 -17.74 -16.95 5.92
CA SER A 52 -17.95 -18.22 5.24
C SER A 52 -16.85 -18.42 4.20
N ILE A 53 -15.88 -19.30 4.49
CA ILE A 53 -14.76 -19.60 3.57
C ILE A 53 -15.28 -20.12 2.22
N SER A 54 -16.37 -20.89 2.23
CA SER A 54 -17.00 -21.42 1.02
C SER A 54 -17.57 -20.30 0.14
N GLU A 55 -18.18 -19.27 0.72
CA GLU A 55 -18.67 -18.11 -0.03
C GLU A 55 -17.52 -17.27 -0.58
N LEU A 56 -16.43 -17.12 0.18
CA LEU A 56 -15.28 -16.33 -0.23
C LEU A 56 -14.55 -16.95 -1.44
N LEU A 57 -14.46 -18.29 -1.47
CA LEU A 57 -13.89 -19.03 -2.60
C LEU A 57 -14.66 -18.85 -3.91
N GLN A 58 -15.93 -18.47 -3.85
CA GLN A 58 -16.78 -18.24 -5.01
C GLN A 58 -16.77 -16.79 -5.48
N LYS A 59 -16.13 -15.87 -4.73
CA LYS A 59 -16.12 -14.45 -5.09
C LYS A 59 -15.24 -14.21 -6.32
N PRO A 60 -15.73 -13.46 -7.33
CA PRO A 60 -15.00 -13.23 -8.58
C PRO A 60 -13.74 -12.38 -8.39
N TRP A 61 -13.68 -11.60 -7.31
CA TRP A 61 -12.52 -10.77 -6.96
C TRP A 61 -11.40 -11.51 -6.22
N LEU A 62 -11.60 -12.77 -5.80
CA LEU A 62 -10.64 -13.49 -4.97
C LEU A 62 -9.28 -13.67 -5.67
N LEU A 63 -9.29 -14.04 -6.95
CA LEU A 63 -8.06 -14.22 -7.72
C LEU A 63 -7.26 -12.91 -7.81
N ASN A 64 -7.95 -11.78 -7.98
CA ASN A 64 -7.32 -10.47 -7.97
C ASN A 64 -6.77 -10.13 -6.59
N ALA A 65 -7.52 -10.42 -5.51
CA ALA A 65 -7.03 -10.25 -4.14
C ALA A 65 -5.74 -11.06 -3.91
N CYS A 66 -5.64 -12.26 -4.51
CA CYS A 66 -4.42 -13.06 -4.41
C CYS A 66 -3.22 -12.38 -5.06
N PHE A 67 -3.39 -11.95 -6.32
CA PHE A 67 -2.35 -11.26 -7.07
C PHE A 67 -1.91 -9.97 -6.36
N ILE A 68 -2.88 -9.17 -5.89
CA ILE A 68 -2.65 -7.94 -5.16
C ILE A 68 -1.92 -8.22 -3.85
N GLY A 69 -2.29 -9.24 -3.08
CA GLY A 69 -1.62 -9.61 -1.83
C GLY A 69 -0.14 -9.95 -2.01
N ILE A 70 0.18 -10.72 -3.05
CA ILE A 70 1.57 -11.05 -3.41
C ILE A 70 2.33 -9.79 -3.84
N ALA A 71 1.76 -9.02 -4.77
CA ALA A 71 2.36 -7.78 -5.27
C ALA A 71 2.57 -6.76 -4.15
N PHE A 72 1.66 -6.70 -3.18
CA PHE A 72 1.71 -5.80 -2.04
C PHE A 72 2.92 -6.10 -1.13
N ILE A 73 3.19 -7.37 -0.80
CA ILE A 73 4.37 -7.72 0.01
C ILE A 73 5.65 -7.38 -0.72
N ILE A 74 5.73 -7.74 -2.01
CA ILE A 74 6.91 -7.44 -2.83
C ILE A 74 7.12 -5.93 -2.85
N SER A 75 6.05 -5.15 -3.04
CA SER A 75 6.09 -3.69 -3.03
C SER A 75 6.57 -3.14 -1.69
N LEU A 76 6.03 -3.59 -0.55
CA LEU A 76 6.47 -3.15 0.77
C LEU A 76 7.95 -3.49 1.03
N TYR A 77 8.39 -4.67 0.58
CA TYR A 77 9.78 -5.08 0.75
C TYR A 77 10.73 -4.24 -0.10
N LEU A 78 10.41 -4.03 -1.39
CA LEU A 78 11.19 -3.15 -2.26
C LEU A 78 11.18 -1.72 -1.76
N PHE A 79 10.05 -1.22 -1.25
CA PHE A 79 9.92 0.09 -0.65
C PHE A 79 10.87 0.25 0.55
N SER A 80 10.88 -0.71 1.48
CA SER A 80 11.81 -0.69 2.60
C SER A 80 13.27 -0.77 2.16
N LEU A 81 13.60 -1.63 1.20
CA LEU A 81 14.95 -1.72 0.66
C LEU A 81 15.40 -0.42 -0.01
N SER A 82 14.52 0.22 -0.77
CA SER A 82 14.80 1.47 -1.45
C SER A 82 15.02 2.62 -0.45
N ILE A 83 14.26 2.68 0.64
CA ILE A 83 14.53 3.64 1.72
C ILE A 83 15.94 3.45 2.28
N ILE A 84 16.34 2.20 2.56
CA ILE A 84 17.63 1.88 3.16
C ILE A 84 18.80 2.11 2.20
N LYS A 85 18.61 1.88 0.89
CA LYS A 85 19.69 1.90 -0.11
C LYS A 85 19.82 3.18 -0.91
N ILE A 86 18.71 3.87 -1.13
CA ILE A 86 18.63 5.05 -1.98
C ILE A 86 18.27 6.26 -1.14
N GLY A 87 17.27 6.12 -0.28
CA GLY A 87 16.81 7.20 0.58
C GLY A 87 15.30 7.34 0.54
N ILE A 88 14.77 7.98 1.58
CA ILE A 88 13.32 8.15 1.75
C ILE A 88 12.72 9.13 0.73
N SER A 89 13.46 10.15 0.30
CA SER A 89 12.93 11.18 -0.60
C SER A 89 12.62 10.60 -1.97
N ILE A 90 13.62 10.01 -2.64
CA ILE A 90 13.43 9.39 -3.98
C ILE A 90 12.39 8.26 -3.91
N THR A 91 12.44 7.43 -2.87
CA THR A 91 11.56 6.28 -2.73
C THR A 91 10.09 6.67 -2.56
N THR A 92 9.80 7.64 -1.68
CA THR A 92 8.43 8.12 -1.44
C THR A 92 7.85 8.72 -2.71
N VAL A 93 8.70 9.37 -3.50
CA VAL A 93 8.31 10.11 -4.69
C VAL A 93 7.96 9.17 -5.81
N MET A 94 8.78 8.15 -6.07
CA MET A 94 8.41 7.14 -7.05
C MET A 94 7.11 6.43 -6.67
N ASN A 95 6.90 6.14 -5.39
CA ASN A 95 5.66 5.55 -4.91
C ASN A 95 4.44 6.47 -5.10
N LYS A 96 4.59 7.79 -4.91
CA LYS A 96 3.51 8.77 -5.17
C LYS A 96 3.22 8.91 -6.66
N ILE A 97 4.24 8.86 -7.52
CA ILE A 97 4.08 8.93 -8.98
C ILE A 97 3.37 7.66 -9.52
N SER A 98 3.48 6.51 -8.86
CA SER A 98 2.78 5.26 -9.23
C SER A 98 1.27 5.42 -9.43
N VAL A 99 0.64 6.38 -8.74
CA VAL A 99 -0.79 6.72 -8.90
C VAL A 99 -1.14 7.13 -10.33
N LEU A 100 -0.18 7.58 -11.14
CA LEU A 100 -0.43 7.88 -12.54
C LEU A 100 -0.82 6.65 -13.37
N VAL A 101 -0.33 5.47 -13.00
CA VAL A 101 -0.62 4.23 -13.74
C VAL A 101 -2.13 3.92 -13.80
N PRO A 102 -2.86 3.81 -12.67
CA PRO A 102 -4.31 3.61 -12.70
C PRO A 102 -5.09 4.79 -13.31
N VAL A 103 -4.53 6.01 -13.27
CA VAL A 103 -5.15 7.19 -13.90
C VAL A 103 -5.11 7.06 -15.42
N VAL A 104 -3.94 6.79 -15.99
CA VAL A 104 -3.76 6.55 -17.44
C VAL A 104 -4.59 5.36 -17.90
N PHE A 105 -4.56 4.26 -17.13
CA PHE A 105 -5.36 3.08 -17.44
C PHE A 105 -6.86 3.39 -17.48
N ALA A 106 -7.37 4.19 -16.54
CA ALA A 106 -8.80 4.50 -16.51
C ALA A 106 -9.27 5.36 -17.68
N PHE A 107 -8.42 6.28 -18.17
CA PHE A 107 -8.72 7.02 -19.40
C PHE A 107 -8.81 6.09 -20.61
N TRP A 108 -7.86 5.16 -20.73
CA TRP A 108 -7.79 4.28 -21.89
C TRP A 108 -8.86 3.18 -21.86
N PHE A 109 -9.06 2.53 -20.72
CA PHE A 109 -9.92 1.35 -20.57
C PHE A 109 -11.40 1.69 -20.30
N TYR A 110 -11.68 2.70 -19.47
CA TYR A 110 -13.06 3.08 -19.15
C TYR A 110 -13.59 4.23 -20.01
N HIS A 111 -12.81 4.67 -21.01
CA HIS A 111 -13.13 5.81 -21.88
C HIS A 111 -13.57 7.06 -21.09
N GLU A 112 -13.00 7.26 -19.90
CA GLU A 112 -13.29 8.43 -19.10
C GLU A 112 -12.90 9.70 -19.89
N THR A 113 -13.81 10.67 -19.96
CA THR A 113 -13.51 11.94 -20.64
C THR A 113 -12.39 12.67 -19.91
N ILE A 114 -11.39 13.10 -20.68
CA ILE A 114 -10.31 13.97 -20.22
C ILE A 114 -10.87 15.40 -20.21
N THR A 115 -11.23 15.88 -19.03
CA THR A 115 -11.61 17.28 -18.85
C THR A 115 -10.37 18.13 -18.58
N ALA A 116 -10.41 19.42 -18.93
CA ALA A 116 -9.32 20.36 -18.63
C ALA A 116 -8.96 20.36 -17.13
N ILE A 117 -9.97 20.19 -16.27
CA ILE A 117 -9.80 20.10 -14.81
C ILE A 117 -8.96 18.87 -14.43
N LYS A 118 -9.19 17.70 -15.04
CA LYS A 118 -8.38 16.48 -14.76
C LYS A 118 -6.92 16.67 -15.20
N ILE A 119 -6.68 17.29 -16.36
CA ILE A 119 -5.31 17.57 -16.85
C ILE A 119 -4.57 18.50 -15.89
N VAL A 120 -5.19 19.62 -15.51
CA VAL A 120 -4.60 20.58 -14.58
C VAL A 120 -4.34 19.93 -13.21
N GLY A 121 -5.27 19.11 -12.71
CA GLY A 121 -5.08 18.36 -11.46
C GLY A 121 -3.89 17.39 -11.50
N ILE A 122 -3.71 16.66 -12.60
CA ILE A 122 -2.54 15.77 -12.80
C ILE A 122 -1.25 16.58 -12.85
N ALA A 123 -1.23 17.68 -13.61
CA ALA A 123 -0.05 18.55 -13.73
C ALA A 123 0.35 19.16 -12.38
N LEU A 124 -0.62 19.67 -11.61
CA LEU A 124 -0.38 20.21 -10.27
C LEU A 124 0.08 19.13 -9.28
N GLY A 125 -0.48 17.92 -9.36
CA GLY A 125 -0.04 16.78 -8.56
C GLY A 125 1.42 16.41 -8.83
N LEU A 126 1.81 16.36 -10.11
CA LEU A 126 3.19 16.12 -10.53
C LEU A 126 4.15 17.22 -10.05
N LEU A 127 3.76 18.49 -10.18
CA LEU A 127 4.54 19.62 -9.68
C LEU A 127 4.70 19.58 -8.16
N SER A 128 3.64 19.25 -7.42
CA SER A 128 3.67 19.12 -5.97
C SER A 128 4.64 18.03 -5.54
N ILE A 129 4.60 16.87 -6.21
CA ILE A 129 5.55 15.78 -5.96
C ILE A 129 6.97 16.27 -6.27
N TYR A 130 7.21 16.92 -7.39
CA TYR A 130 8.52 17.47 -7.74
C TYR A 130 9.08 18.40 -6.65
N PHE A 131 8.29 19.39 -6.20
CA PHE A 131 8.73 20.34 -5.17
C PHE A 131 8.93 19.69 -3.79
N LEU A 132 8.11 18.70 -3.41
CA LEU A 132 8.32 17.93 -2.18
C LEU A 132 9.62 17.12 -2.22
N THR A 133 10.10 16.78 -3.42
CA THR A 133 11.30 15.96 -3.63
C THR A 133 12.57 16.78 -3.82
N TYR A 134 12.46 18.08 -4.12
CA TYR A 134 13.57 18.94 -4.54
C TYR A 134 14.66 19.15 -3.45
N LYS A 135 14.64 18.39 -2.36
CA LYS A 135 15.75 18.37 -1.41
C LYS A 135 16.94 17.61 -1.98
N GLU A 136 18.10 18.25 -1.95
CA GLU A 136 19.37 17.59 -2.23
C GLU A 136 19.57 16.41 -1.26
N GLU A 137 19.61 15.21 -1.81
CA GLU A 137 20.08 14.05 -1.04
C GLU A 137 21.59 14.17 -0.86
N THR A 138 22.04 14.12 0.39
CA THR A 138 23.46 14.28 0.77
C THR A 138 24.35 13.14 0.31
N LYS A 139 23.77 12.02 -0.18
CA LYS A 139 24.49 10.87 -0.72
C LYS A 139 23.92 10.50 -2.09
N LYS A 140 24.80 10.37 -3.07
CA LYS A 140 24.42 9.83 -4.38
C LYS A 140 24.10 8.34 -4.25
N PRO A 141 22.96 7.86 -4.78
CA PRO A 141 22.62 6.44 -4.72
C PRO A 141 23.59 5.61 -5.56
N GLU A 142 23.94 4.41 -5.07
CA GLU A 142 24.76 3.49 -5.83
C GLU A 142 24.00 3.02 -7.09
N GLN A 143 24.66 3.03 -8.25
CA GLN A 143 24.04 2.68 -9.54
C GLN A 143 23.33 1.32 -9.52
N LYS A 144 23.89 0.34 -8.81
CA LYS A 144 23.33 -1.02 -8.71
C LYS A 144 21.95 -1.07 -8.06
N TYR A 145 21.53 -0.03 -7.33
CA TYR A 145 20.22 0.03 -6.68
C TYR A 145 19.19 0.85 -7.45
N LEU A 146 19.55 1.54 -8.54
CA LEU A 146 18.66 2.40 -9.31
C LEU A 146 17.44 1.67 -9.92
N TYR A 147 17.45 0.34 -9.96
CA TYR A 147 16.27 -0.44 -10.35
C TYR A 147 15.15 -0.41 -9.29
N LEU A 148 15.45 -0.15 -8.01
CA LEU A 148 14.47 -0.20 -6.93
C LEU A 148 13.35 0.84 -7.08
N PRO A 149 13.61 2.14 -7.34
CA PRO A 149 12.56 3.14 -7.48
C PRO A 149 11.67 2.87 -8.72
N ILE A 150 12.26 2.35 -9.80
CA ILE A 150 11.54 1.92 -11.00
C ILE A 150 10.63 0.72 -10.69
N ALA A 151 11.14 -0.27 -9.96
CA ALA A 151 10.37 -1.43 -9.57
C ALA A 151 9.18 -1.04 -8.66
N ILE A 152 9.39 -0.11 -7.72
CA ILE A 152 8.32 0.45 -6.86
C ILE A 152 7.28 1.19 -7.70
N PHE A 153 7.71 1.97 -8.69
CA PHE A 153 6.80 2.64 -9.60
C PHE A 153 5.88 1.64 -10.33
N ILE A 154 6.49 0.62 -10.94
CA ILE A 154 5.77 -0.39 -11.71
C ILE A 154 4.85 -1.22 -10.81
N LEU A 155 5.37 -1.82 -9.74
CA LEU A 155 4.60 -2.68 -8.84
C LEU A 155 3.52 -1.91 -8.08
N GLY A 156 3.83 -0.72 -7.57
CA GLY A 156 2.85 0.14 -6.91
C GLY A 156 1.75 0.59 -7.88
N GLY A 157 2.12 0.90 -9.13
CA GLY A 157 1.18 1.27 -10.18
C GLY A 157 0.27 0.11 -10.57
N LEU A 158 0.83 -1.08 -10.80
CA LEU A 158 0.08 -2.30 -11.09
C LEU A 158 -0.85 -2.67 -9.93
N THR A 159 -0.37 -2.64 -8.69
CA THR A 159 -1.19 -2.93 -7.50
C THR A 159 -2.37 -1.97 -7.42
N SER A 160 -2.12 -0.67 -7.61
CA SER A 160 -3.17 0.37 -7.60
C SER A 160 -4.17 0.21 -8.76
N LEU A 161 -3.69 -0.18 -9.94
CA LEU A 161 -4.52 -0.49 -11.11
C LEU A 161 -5.43 -1.69 -10.85
N TYR A 162 -4.89 -2.80 -10.35
CA TYR A 162 -5.68 -4.00 -10.06
C TYR A 162 -6.68 -3.77 -8.92
N ILE A 163 -6.34 -2.97 -7.92
CA ILE A 163 -7.30 -2.53 -6.89
C ILE A 163 -8.44 -1.74 -7.55
N LYS A 164 -8.12 -0.73 -8.37
CA LYS A 164 -9.13 0.10 -9.04
C LYS A 164 -10.03 -0.72 -9.98
N TYR A 165 -9.44 -1.61 -10.77
CA TYR A 165 -10.16 -2.50 -11.68
C TYR A 165 -11.12 -3.41 -10.90
N THR A 166 -10.64 -4.03 -9.82
CA THR A 166 -11.46 -4.90 -8.98
C THR A 166 -12.61 -4.12 -8.33
N GLN A 167 -12.35 -2.90 -7.87
CA GLN A 167 -13.37 -2.00 -7.30
C GLN A 167 -14.46 -1.61 -8.29
N GLN A 168 -14.11 -1.29 -9.53
CA GLN A 168 -15.09 -0.82 -10.52
C GLN A 168 -15.85 -1.95 -11.22
N THR A 169 -15.24 -3.14 -11.35
CA THR A 169 -15.78 -4.22 -12.18
C THR A 169 -16.34 -5.40 -11.37
N LEU A 170 -15.76 -5.70 -10.20
CA LEU A 170 -15.99 -6.97 -9.50
C LEU A 170 -16.53 -6.83 -8.07
N LEU A 171 -16.42 -5.64 -7.47
CA LEU A 171 -16.88 -5.39 -6.10
C LEU A 171 -18.32 -4.85 -6.10
N SER A 172 -19.18 -5.56 -5.38
CA SER A 172 -20.52 -5.08 -4.98
C SER A 172 -20.42 -4.37 -3.62
N GLY A 173 -21.24 -3.34 -3.38
CA GLY A 173 -21.06 -2.34 -2.31
C GLY A 173 -20.57 -2.86 -0.94
N SER A 174 -21.10 -3.98 -0.44
CA SER A 174 -20.74 -4.54 0.88
C SER A 174 -19.37 -5.23 0.94
N ASP A 175 -18.73 -5.54 -0.20
CA ASP A 175 -17.54 -6.40 -0.24
C ASP A 175 -16.21 -5.65 -0.01
N HIS A 176 -16.19 -4.32 0.08
CA HIS A 176 -14.96 -3.51 0.14
C HIS A 176 -14.07 -3.84 1.35
N SER A 177 -14.68 -3.99 2.54
CA SER A 177 -13.97 -4.34 3.77
C SER A 177 -13.42 -5.77 3.72
N ILE A 178 -14.22 -6.71 3.19
CA ILE A 178 -13.85 -8.13 3.05
C ILE A 178 -12.70 -8.27 2.05
N PHE A 179 -12.75 -7.53 0.93
CA PHE A 179 -11.70 -7.50 -0.07
C PHE A 179 -10.36 -7.04 0.48
N SER A 180 -10.35 -5.95 1.25
CA SER A 180 -9.12 -5.44 1.89
C SER A 180 -8.54 -6.44 2.89
N SER A 181 -9.41 -7.09 3.68
CA SER A 181 -8.98 -8.17 4.58
C SER A 181 -8.41 -9.36 3.80
N ALA A 182 -9.02 -9.75 2.68
CA ALA A 182 -8.56 -10.85 1.86
C ALA A 182 -7.17 -10.60 1.24
N ILE A 183 -6.88 -9.37 0.81
CA ILE A 183 -5.54 -8.97 0.32
C ILE A 183 -4.49 -9.21 1.40
N PHE A 184 -4.71 -8.70 2.63
CA PHE A 184 -3.76 -8.87 3.72
C PHE A 184 -3.64 -10.32 4.20
N SER A 185 -4.75 -11.06 4.22
CA SER A 185 -4.73 -12.49 4.53
C SER A 185 -3.91 -13.28 3.49
N MET A 186 -4.08 -13.01 2.19
CA MET A 186 -3.26 -13.67 1.18
C MET A 186 -1.80 -13.25 1.30
N ALA A 187 -1.54 -11.98 1.61
CA ALA A 187 -0.19 -11.54 1.88
C ALA A 187 0.44 -12.36 3.03
N ALA A 188 -0.25 -12.49 4.16
CA ALA A 188 0.23 -13.32 5.28
C ALA A 188 0.47 -14.78 4.84
N ILE A 189 -0.47 -15.40 4.11
CA ILE A 189 -0.36 -16.78 3.62
C ILE A 189 0.87 -16.98 2.71
N CYS A 190 1.20 -16.01 1.86
CA CYS A 190 2.36 -16.11 0.97
C CYS A 190 3.68 -15.82 1.69
N SER A 191 3.71 -14.87 2.63
CA SER A 191 4.95 -14.43 3.29
C SER A 191 5.40 -15.35 4.43
N VAL A 192 4.47 -15.95 5.17
CA VAL A 192 4.78 -16.82 6.32
C VAL A 192 5.60 -18.05 5.93
N PRO A 193 5.26 -18.83 4.87
CA PRO A 193 6.07 -19.98 4.45
C PRO A 193 7.50 -19.58 4.07
N ILE A 194 7.67 -18.42 3.43
CA ILE A 194 9.00 -17.91 3.05
C ILE A 194 9.81 -17.57 4.31
N LEU A 195 9.16 -16.99 5.33
CA LEU A 195 9.80 -16.74 6.62
C LEU A 195 10.19 -18.06 7.31
N LEU A 196 9.28 -19.02 7.39
CA LEU A 196 9.53 -20.34 8.00
C LEU A 196 10.69 -21.06 7.30
N PHE A 197 10.75 -21.01 5.97
CA PHE A 197 11.88 -21.55 5.21
C PHE A 197 13.19 -20.84 5.58
N ARG A 198 13.19 -19.50 5.68
CA ARG A 198 14.38 -18.73 6.06
C ARG A 198 14.81 -18.90 7.52
N MET A 199 13.92 -19.35 8.41
CA MET A 199 14.26 -19.64 9.81
C MET A 199 15.33 -20.73 9.96
N THR A 200 15.51 -21.56 8.93
CA THR A 200 16.59 -22.58 8.88
C THR A 200 17.99 -21.96 8.94
N TYR A 201 18.16 -20.70 8.49
CA TYR A 201 19.46 -20.01 8.46
C TYR A 201 19.44 -18.63 9.15
N LEU A 202 18.27 -18.08 9.48
CA LEU A 202 18.11 -16.76 10.11
C LEU A 202 17.26 -16.85 11.38
N LYS A 203 17.81 -16.43 12.52
CA LYS A 203 17.06 -16.36 13.78
C LYS A 203 16.06 -15.18 13.77
N ILE A 204 14.82 -15.44 14.17
CA ILE A 204 13.84 -14.39 14.42
C ILE A 204 14.26 -13.61 15.66
N LYS A 205 14.27 -12.27 15.56
CA LYS A 205 14.56 -11.39 16.70
C LYS A 205 13.28 -10.71 17.15
N ILE A 206 13.08 -10.61 18.46
CA ILE A 206 11.90 -9.97 19.07
C ILE A 206 11.69 -8.55 18.54
N LYS A 207 12.78 -7.79 18.35
CA LYS A 207 12.71 -6.43 17.78
C LYS A 207 12.06 -6.39 16.38
N ASN A 208 12.18 -7.46 15.60
CA ASN A 208 11.58 -7.55 14.26
C ASN A 208 10.09 -7.89 14.35
N ILE A 209 9.69 -8.70 15.34
CA ILE A 209 8.29 -8.99 15.64
C ILE A 209 7.59 -7.68 16.06
N ILE A 210 8.18 -6.97 17.03
CA ILE A 210 7.66 -5.68 17.51
C ILE A 210 7.59 -4.67 16.36
N GLY A 211 8.65 -4.57 15.56
CA GLY A 211 8.67 -3.70 14.38
C GLY A 211 7.56 -4.04 13.37
N GLY A 212 7.27 -5.33 13.18
CA GLY A 212 6.18 -5.77 12.32
C GLY A 212 4.80 -5.48 12.88
N ILE A 213 4.56 -5.67 14.18
CA ILE A 213 3.28 -5.32 14.82
C ILE A 213 3.04 -3.81 14.75
N LEU A 214 4.06 -3.01 15.07
CA LEU A 214 4.00 -1.55 15.00
C LEU A 214 3.79 -1.02 13.58
N LEU A 215 4.21 -1.78 12.56
CA LEU A 215 3.93 -1.47 11.16
C LEU A 215 2.53 -1.97 10.74
N GLY A 216 2.11 -3.14 11.22
CA GLY A 216 0.87 -3.84 10.88
C GLY A 216 -0.40 -3.07 11.22
N ILE A 217 -0.48 -2.56 12.44
CA ILE A 217 -1.64 -1.80 12.93
C ILE A 217 -1.90 -0.56 12.06
N PRO A 218 -0.93 0.36 11.86
CA PRO A 218 -1.13 1.52 11.00
C PRO A 218 -1.29 1.14 9.53
N ASN A 219 -0.66 0.06 9.05
CA ASN A 219 -0.86 -0.41 7.68
C ASN A 219 -2.33 -0.80 7.43
N TYR A 220 -2.93 -1.63 8.29
CA TYR A 220 -4.35 -1.94 8.19
C TYR A 220 -5.22 -0.68 8.36
N GLY A 221 -4.94 0.14 9.39
CA GLY A 221 -5.68 1.36 9.67
C GLY A 221 -5.69 2.34 8.50
N SER A 222 -4.59 2.45 7.74
CA SER A 222 -4.50 3.35 6.58
C SER A 222 -5.58 3.07 5.55
N ILE A 223 -5.80 1.79 5.23
CA ILE A 223 -6.80 1.35 4.25
C ILE A 223 -8.20 1.36 4.89
N PHE A 224 -8.34 0.81 6.10
CA PHE A 224 -9.64 0.72 6.78
C PHE A 224 -10.30 2.10 6.98
N PHE A 225 -9.54 3.07 7.50
CA PHE A 225 -10.07 4.42 7.70
C PHE A 225 -10.28 5.17 6.39
N LEU A 226 -9.49 4.87 5.35
CA LEU A 226 -9.72 5.41 4.02
C LEU A 226 -11.07 4.94 3.46
N VAL A 227 -11.33 3.63 3.51
CA VAL A 227 -12.60 3.04 3.05
C VAL A 227 -13.77 3.65 3.83
N LYS A 228 -13.71 3.71 5.17
CA LYS A 228 -14.74 4.37 5.97
C LYS A 228 -14.92 5.86 5.65
N ALA A 229 -13.84 6.56 5.31
CA ALA A 229 -13.93 7.97 4.91
C ALA A 229 -14.64 8.13 3.55
N LEU A 230 -14.44 7.19 2.63
CA LEU A 230 -15.10 7.16 1.32
C LEU A 230 -16.60 6.82 1.44
N ASP A 231 -16.97 5.88 2.31
CA ASP A 231 -18.37 5.48 2.53
C ASP A 231 -19.21 6.62 3.11
N VAL A 232 -18.65 7.43 4.03
CA VAL A 232 -19.31 8.61 4.59
C VAL A 232 -19.39 9.76 3.56
N GLY A 233 -18.52 9.74 2.55
CA GLY A 233 -18.32 10.81 1.58
C GLY A 233 -18.95 10.55 0.20
N ILE A 234 -20.14 9.92 0.15
CA ILE A 234 -20.82 9.57 -1.11
C ILE A 234 -20.83 10.77 -2.08
N GLY A 235 -20.26 10.58 -3.27
CA GLY A 235 -20.15 11.62 -4.32
C GLY A 235 -18.90 12.50 -4.28
N LYS A 236 -18.00 12.33 -3.30
CA LYS A 236 -16.73 13.08 -3.17
C LYS A 236 -15.48 12.19 -3.17
N SER A 237 -15.58 10.93 -3.58
CA SER A 237 -14.50 9.93 -3.49
C SER A 237 -13.16 10.42 -4.06
N ALA A 238 -13.16 11.08 -5.23
CA ALA A 238 -11.95 11.64 -5.82
C ALA A 238 -11.27 12.68 -4.93
N LEU A 239 -12.04 13.54 -4.26
CA LEU A 239 -11.53 14.56 -3.34
C LEU A 239 -10.91 13.92 -2.08
N TYR A 240 -11.51 12.86 -1.54
CA TYR A 240 -10.96 12.14 -0.38
C TYR A 240 -9.67 11.40 -0.70
N PHE A 241 -9.57 10.75 -1.87
CA PHE A 241 -8.32 10.14 -2.33
C PHE A 241 -7.22 11.19 -2.49
N SER A 242 -7.52 12.32 -3.15
CA SER A 242 -6.55 13.41 -3.33
C SER A 242 -6.09 14.02 -2.00
N LEU A 243 -7.02 14.30 -1.07
CA LEU A 243 -6.68 14.83 0.24
C LEU A 243 -5.85 13.86 1.07
N ASN A 244 -6.13 12.55 1.00
CA ASN A 244 -5.32 11.55 1.70
C ASN A 244 -3.89 11.52 1.14
N SER A 245 -3.72 11.49 -0.18
CA SER A 245 -2.39 11.44 -0.81
C SER A 245 -1.55 12.71 -0.60
N VAL A 246 -2.19 13.88 -0.51
CA VAL A 246 -1.53 15.16 -0.22
C VAL A 246 -1.23 15.33 1.27
N GLY A 247 -2.13 14.87 2.14
CA GLY A 247 -1.97 15.01 3.59
C GLY A 247 -0.88 14.14 4.18
N VAL A 248 -0.59 12.99 3.56
CA VAL A 248 0.50 12.07 3.94
C VAL A 248 1.84 12.55 3.45
#